data_AF-A0A831QPM4-F1
#
_entry.id   AF-A0A831QPM4-F1
#
_cell.length_a   1.000
_cell.length_b   1.000
_cell.length_c   1.000
_cell.angle_alpha   90.00
_cell.angle_beta   90.00
_cell.angle_gamma   90.00
#
_symmetry.space_group_name_H-M   'P 1'
#
loop_
_entity.id
_entity.type
_entity.pdbx_description
1 polymer ?
#
loop_
_entity_poly.entity_id
_entity_poly.type
_entity_poly.pdbx_seq_one_letter_code
_entity_poly.pdbx_strand_id
1 'polypeptide(L)'
;DFDSNLKGKTPSESSTTLKEFMMDNMTADERSKVKEPKYFYQITYDKPGGLPMPLIVEYTYADGTTKDITYPAELWRKNDKEVSVVVSSEVELTGVVVDLKAETADIDVTNNSWPKKEEQSAFDKMKEENIGGE
;
A
#
# COMPACT_ATOMS: atom_id res chain seq x y z
N ASP A 1 -6.21 -11.58 6.97
CA ASP A 1 -7.60 -11.24 6.63
C ASP A 1 -8.08 -10.00 7.35
N PHE A 2 -8.93 -9.23 6.69
CA PHE A 2 -9.57 -8.03 7.23
C PHE A 2 -10.69 -8.41 8.22
N ASP A 3 -10.59 -7.97 9.47
CA ASP A 3 -11.67 -8.14 10.45
C ASP A 3 -12.76 -7.10 10.22
N SER A 4 -13.94 -7.56 9.78
CA SER A 4 -15.10 -6.71 9.53
C SER A 4 -15.57 -5.97 10.78
N ASN A 5 -15.27 -6.46 11.98
CA ASN A 5 -15.64 -5.81 13.25
C ASN A 5 -14.80 -4.56 13.56
N LEU A 6 -13.69 -4.35 12.85
CA LEU A 6 -12.83 -3.17 12.95
C LEU A 6 -13.20 -2.07 11.94
N LYS A 7 -14.06 -2.37 10.96
CA LYS A 7 -14.43 -1.42 9.91
C LYS A 7 -15.11 -0.19 10.51
N GLY A 8 -14.48 0.97 10.34
CA GLY A 8 -15.02 2.27 10.76
C GLY A 8 -14.83 2.63 12.23
N LYS A 9 -14.23 1.76 13.04
CA LYS A 9 -13.84 2.07 14.43
C LYS A 9 -12.49 2.76 14.46
N THR A 10 -12.29 3.65 15.43
CA THR A 10 -10.97 4.26 15.62
C THR A 10 -10.02 3.32 16.39
N PRO A 11 -8.70 3.48 16.25
CA PRO A 11 -7.72 2.78 17.08
C PRO A 11 -8.03 2.87 18.58
N SER A 12 -8.43 4.05 19.08
CA SER A 12 -8.78 4.26 20.48
C SER A 12 -10.07 3.55 20.91
N GLU A 13 -10.97 3.24 19.99
CA GLU A 13 -12.15 2.39 20.27
C GLU A 13 -11.81 0.90 20.24
N SER A 14 -10.84 0.51 19.42
CA SER A 14 -10.43 -0.89 19.26
C SER A 14 -9.44 -1.37 20.32
N SER A 15 -8.72 -0.47 20.99
CA SER A 15 -7.69 -0.78 21.98
C SER A 15 -7.97 -0.10 23.33
N THR A 16 -8.17 -0.91 24.37
CA THR A 16 -8.37 -0.42 25.75
C THR A 16 -7.14 0.32 26.28
N THR A 17 -5.94 -0.19 26.01
CA THR A 17 -4.68 0.41 26.48
C THR A 17 -4.40 1.76 25.82
N LEU A 18 -4.66 1.88 24.52
CA LEU A 18 -4.53 3.16 23.82
C LEU A 18 -5.53 4.18 24.34
N LYS A 19 -6.77 3.75 24.59
CA LYS A 19 -7.82 4.60 25.16
C LYS A 19 -7.45 5.13 26.53
N GLU A 20 -7.00 4.27 27.44
CA GLU A 20 -6.54 4.63 28.78
C GLU A 20 -5.39 5.64 28.70
N PHE A 21 -4.36 5.36 27.88
CA PHE A 21 -3.24 6.27 27.70
C PHE A 21 -3.67 7.67 27.22
N MET A 22 -4.58 7.74 26.24
CA MET A 22 -5.11 9.02 25.75
C MET A 22 -5.94 9.75 26.81
N MET A 23 -6.71 9.05 27.65
CA MET A 23 -7.49 9.68 28.72
C MET A 23 -6.60 10.21 29.84
N ASP A 24 -5.54 9.49 30.18
CA ASP A 24 -4.64 9.84 31.28
C ASP A 24 -3.63 10.95 30.93
N ASN A 25 -3.22 11.02 29.65
CA ASN A 25 -2.14 11.91 29.21
C ASN A 25 -2.59 13.10 28.35
N MET A 26 -3.85 13.17 27.90
CA MET A 26 -4.33 14.23 27.02
C MET A 26 -5.62 14.88 27.51
N THR A 27 -5.69 16.22 27.38
CA THR A 27 -6.92 16.98 27.60
C THR A 27 -7.98 16.64 26.53
N ALA A 28 -9.25 16.98 26.78
CA ALA A 28 -10.32 16.72 25.81
C ALA A 28 -10.07 17.44 24.47
N ASP A 29 -9.56 18.66 24.52
CA ASP A 29 -9.23 19.45 23.34
C ASP A 29 -8.07 18.85 22.54
N GLU A 30 -7.04 18.34 23.21
CA GLU A 30 -5.92 17.65 22.55
C GLU A 30 -6.37 16.34 21.91
N ARG A 31 -7.20 15.55 22.59
CA ARG A 31 -7.75 14.30 22.06
C ARG A 31 -8.54 14.51 20.77
N SER A 32 -9.35 15.57 20.70
CA SER A 32 -10.12 15.88 19.48
C SER A 32 -9.27 16.24 18.26
N LYS A 33 -8.01 16.65 18.48
CA LYS A 33 -7.06 17.01 17.42
C LYS A 33 -6.17 15.85 16.99
N VAL A 34 -6.21 14.72 17.69
CA VAL A 34 -5.43 13.53 17.33
C VAL A 34 -6.00 12.94 16.05
N LYS A 35 -5.14 12.83 15.04
CA LYS A 35 -5.47 12.13 13.80
C LYS A 35 -5.34 10.63 14.03
N GLU A 36 -6.49 9.98 14.10
CA GLU A 36 -6.60 8.54 14.31
C GLU A 36 -6.80 7.83 12.95
N PRO A 37 -5.78 7.11 12.43
CA PRO A 37 -5.91 6.40 11.16
C PRO A 37 -6.92 5.26 11.30
N LYS A 38 -7.84 5.16 10.34
CA LYS A 38 -8.96 4.18 10.33
C LYS A 38 -8.60 2.89 9.61
N TYR A 39 -7.59 2.92 8.75
CA TYR A 39 -7.18 1.80 7.93
C TYR A 39 -5.70 1.50 8.17
N PHE A 40 -5.39 0.21 8.34
CA PHE A 40 -4.03 -0.30 8.45
C PHE A 40 -3.83 -1.39 7.42
N TYR A 41 -2.80 -1.23 6.59
CA TYR A 41 -2.41 -2.18 5.57
C TYR A 41 -1.00 -2.67 5.88
N GLN A 42 -0.80 -3.99 5.86
CA GLN A 42 0.54 -4.56 5.81
C GLN A 42 0.79 -4.97 4.36
N ILE A 43 1.75 -4.30 3.73
CA ILE A 43 2.12 -4.55 2.33
C ILE A 43 3.49 -5.22 2.34
N THR A 44 3.56 -6.38 1.71
CA THR A 44 4.79 -7.14 1.54
C THR A 44 5.33 -6.87 0.14
N TYR A 45 6.58 -6.42 0.07
CA TYR A 45 7.29 -6.17 -1.17
C TYR A 45 8.37 -7.23 -1.35
N ASP A 46 8.33 -7.88 -2.50
CA ASP A 46 9.33 -8.83 -2.94
C ASP A 46 10.33 -8.13 -3.85
N LYS A 47 11.61 -8.42 -3.65
CA LYS A 47 12.70 -7.92 -4.49
C LYS A 47 13.48 -9.10 -5.05
N PRO A 48 13.11 -9.58 -6.26
CA PRO A 48 13.90 -10.59 -6.94
C PRO A 48 15.25 -9.97 -7.38
N GLY A 49 16.36 -10.48 -6.84
CA GLY A 49 17.72 -10.07 -7.24
C GLY A 49 18.60 -9.59 -6.07
N GLY A 50 19.91 -9.55 -6.29
CA GLY A 50 20.91 -9.43 -5.21
C GLY A 50 21.37 -8.01 -4.86
N LEU A 51 21.08 -6.99 -5.66
CA LEU A 51 21.57 -5.62 -5.42
C LEU A 51 20.53 -4.81 -4.64
N PRO A 52 20.83 -4.26 -3.45
CA PRO A 52 19.87 -3.47 -2.69
C PRO A 52 19.53 -2.16 -3.43
N MET A 53 18.24 -1.89 -3.63
CA MET A 53 17.72 -0.72 -4.33
C MET A 53 16.71 0.03 -3.46
N PRO A 54 16.57 1.36 -3.62
CA PRO A 54 15.44 2.08 -3.04
C PRO A 54 14.11 1.48 -3.52
N LEU A 55 13.12 1.43 -2.62
CA LEU A 55 11.76 1.03 -2.96
C LEU A 55 10.94 2.31 -3.13
N ILE A 56 10.53 2.61 -4.36
CA ILE A 56 9.73 3.78 -4.72
C ILE A 56 8.29 3.31 -4.89
N VAL A 57 7.35 3.90 -4.15
CA VAL A 57 5.95 3.47 -4.16
C VAL A 57 5.04 4.68 -4.26
N GLU A 58 4.07 4.61 -5.16
CA GLU A 58 2.92 5.50 -5.20
C GLU A 58 1.71 4.79 -4.57
N TYR A 59 1.08 5.45 -3.59
CA TYR A 59 -0.16 5.02 -2.97
C TYR A 59 -1.32 5.87 -3.51
N THR A 60 -2.38 5.22 -3.99
CA THR A 60 -3.63 5.87 -4.39
C THR A 60 -4.73 5.58 -3.38
N TYR A 61 -5.44 6.62 -2.96
CA TYR A 61 -6.53 6.54 -1.98
C TYR A 61 -7.91 6.70 -2.63
N ALA A 62 -8.94 6.23 -1.93
CA ALA A 62 -10.34 6.28 -2.40
C ALA A 62 -10.89 7.70 -2.60
N ASP A 63 -10.26 8.72 -2.00
CA ASP A 63 -10.60 10.13 -2.20
C ASP A 63 -9.96 10.74 -3.47
N GLY A 64 -9.17 9.95 -4.20
CA GLY A 64 -8.45 10.37 -5.40
C GLY A 64 -7.09 11.01 -5.13
N THR A 65 -6.66 11.13 -3.88
CA THR A 65 -5.32 11.61 -3.55
C THR A 65 -4.26 10.55 -3.81
N THR A 66 -3.06 10.98 -4.18
CA THR A 66 -1.89 10.11 -4.33
C THR A 66 -0.76 10.54 -3.40
N LYS A 67 0.08 9.58 -3.01
CA LYS A 67 1.24 9.81 -2.15
C LYS A 67 2.43 9.00 -2.63
N ASP A 68 3.48 9.71 -3.04
CA ASP A 68 4.78 9.14 -3.37
C ASP A 68 5.61 8.95 -2.09
N ILE A 69 6.13 7.74 -1.89
CA ILE A 69 7.08 7.42 -0.81
C ILE A 69 8.27 6.68 -1.40
N THR A 70 9.47 7.17 -1.09
CA THR A 70 10.73 6.49 -1.38
C THR A 70 11.32 5.94 -0.09
N TYR A 71 11.42 4.62 0.01
CA TYR A 71 12.14 3.95 1.09
C TYR A 71 13.60 3.73 0.69
N PRO A 72 14.56 4.02 1.58
CA PRO A 72 15.98 3.82 1.29
C PRO A 72 16.31 2.33 1.15
N ALA A 73 17.39 2.03 0.43
CA ALA A 73 17.86 0.65 0.21
C ALA A 73 18.22 -0.08 1.53
N GLU A 74 18.43 0.65 2.62
CA GLU A 74 18.65 0.11 3.97
C GLU A 74 17.48 -0.73 4.48
N LEU A 75 16.29 -0.55 3.88
CA LEU A 75 15.10 -1.36 4.14
C LEU A 75 15.39 -2.87 3.99
N TRP A 76 16.30 -3.23 3.07
CA TRP A 76 16.69 -4.60 2.76
C TRP A 76 17.77 -5.19 3.70
N ARG A 77 18.23 -4.44 4.71
CA ARG A 77 19.37 -4.87 5.54
C ARG A 77 19.08 -6.10 6.39
N LYS A 78 17.83 -6.28 6.84
CA LYS A 78 17.43 -7.45 7.65
C LYS A 78 17.03 -8.64 6.80
N ASN A 79 16.41 -8.38 5.65
CA ASN A 79 15.98 -9.39 4.68
C ASN A 79 16.10 -8.74 3.30
N ASP A 80 16.91 -9.32 2.43
CA ASP A 80 17.22 -8.80 1.10
C ASP A 80 16.19 -9.20 0.03
N LYS A 81 15.32 -10.15 0.35
CA LYS A 81 14.30 -10.70 -0.56
C LYS A 81 12.93 -10.11 -0.36
N GLU A 82 12.52 -9.92 0.89
CA GLU A 82 11.17 -9.52 1.24
C GLU A 82 11.18 -8.48 2.36
N VAL A 83 10.35 -7.44 2.23
CA VAL A 83 10.07 -6.52 3.32
C VAL A 83 8.58 -6.23 3.47
N SER A 84 8.10 -6.30 4.71
CA SER A 84 6.76 -5.86 5.10
C SER A 84 6.77 -4.43 5.60
N VAL A 85 5.95 -3.57 5.02
CA VAL A 85 5.74 -2.19 5.45
C VAL A 85 4.30 -2.01 5.90
N VAL A 86 4.10 -1.32 7.03
CA VAL A 86 2.76 -0.97 7.52
C VAL A 86 2.41 0.44 7.05
N VAL A 87 1.28 0.57 6.37
CA VAL A 87 0.71 1.83 5.92
C VAL A 87 -0.56 2.10 6.71
N SER A 88 -0.58 3.21 7.45
CA SER A 88 -1.76 3.70 8.15
C SER A 88 -2.36 4.90 7.42
N SER A 89 -3.69 4.93 7.33
CA SER A 89 -4.42 5.97 6.61
C SER A 89 -5.79 6.25 7.23
N GLU A 90 -6.26 7.49 7.09
CA GLU A 90 -7.65 7.87 7.40
C GLU A 90 -8.62 7.45 6.30
N VAL A 91 -8.11 7.29 5.06
CA VAL A 91 -8.84 6.96 3.84
C VAL A 91 -8.42 5.58 3.34
N GLU A 92 -9.37 4.84 2.76
CA GLU A 92 -9.13 3.53 2.18
C GLU A 92 -8.09 3.59 1.04
N LEU A 93 -7.13 2.66 1.06
CA LEU A 93 -6.12 2.50 0.02
C LEU A 93 -6.71 1.69 -1.14
N THR A 94 -6.67 2.25 -2.35
CA THR A 94 -7.26 1.62 -3.56
C THR A 94 -6.22 1.18 -4.58
N GLY A 95 -4.99 1.69 -4.49
CA GLY A 95 -3.93 1.35 -5.42
C GLY A 95 -2.55 1.47 -4.79
N VAL A 96 -1.67 0.55 -5.16
CA VAL A 96 -0.25 0.58 -4.85
C VAL A 96 0.50 0.34 -6.15
N VAL A 97 1.40 1.23 -6.51
CA VAL A 97 2.25 1.06 -7.69
C VAL A 97 3.71 1.23 -7.28
N VAL A 98 4.52 0.22 -7.56
CA VAL A 98 5.96 0.26 -7.38
C VAL A 98 6.58 0.91 -8.61
N ASP A 99 7.44 1.91 -8.39
CA ASP A 99 8.24 2.56 -9.41
C ASP A 99 7.46 3.06 -10.64
N LEU A 100 6.41 3.86 -10.41
CA LEU A 100 5.57 4.41 -11.49
C LEU A 100 6.37 5.19 -12.57
N LYS A 101 7.50 5.80 -12.17
CA LYS A 101 8.35 6.61 -13.04
C LYS A 101 9.50 5.80 -13.68
N ALA A 102 9.56 4.49 -13.45
CA ALA A 102 10.61 3.60 -13.96
C ALA A 102 12.03 4.10 -13.64
N GLU A 103 12.24 4.57 -12.41
CA GLU A 103 13.52 5.05 -11.89
C GLU A 103 14.45 3.89 -11.49
N THR A 104 13.90 2.68 -11.29
CA THR A 104 14.65 1.47 -10.99
C THR A 104 14.91 0.64 -12.24
N ALA A 105 15.96 -0.18 -12.21
CA ALA A 105 16.34 -1.06 -13.32
C ALA A 105 15.51 -2.36 -13.34
N ASP A 106 14.23 -2.29 -12.99
CA ASP A 106 13.33 -3.43 -13.03
C ASP A 106 12.93 -3.79 -14.47
N ILE A 107 12.94 -5.07 -14.78
CA ILE A 107 12.65 -5.59 -16.13
C ILE A 107 11.19 -6.08 -16.25
N ASP A 108 10.55 -6.39 -15.13
CA ASP A 108 9.18 -6.89 -15.10
C ASP A 108 8.28 -5.89 -14.39
N VAL A 109 7.61 -5.03 -15.15
CA VAL A 109 6.67 -4.05 -14.60
C VAL A 109 5.26 -4.62 -14.36
N THR A 110 5.01 -5.87 -14.78
CA THR A 110 3.66 -6.46 -14.79
C THR A 110 3.17 -6.85 -13.39
N ASN A 111 4.10 -6.99 -12.43
CA ASN A 111 3.82 -7.30 -11.03
C ASN A 111 3.93 -6.08 -10.10
N ASN A 112 4.21 -4.89 -10.63
CA ASN A 112 4.43 -3.68 -9.85
C ASN A 112 3.16 -2.94 -9.45
N SER A 113 1.98 -3.57 -9.58
CA SER A 113 0.71 -2.95 -9.21
C SER A 113 -0.18 -3.85 -8.38
N TRP A 114 -0.80 -3.26 -7.37
CA TRP A 114 -1.91 -3.83 -6.63
C TRP A 114 -3.12 -2.87 -6.68
N PRO A 115 -4.34 -3.36 -6.99
CA PRO A 115 -4.63 -4.70 -7.50
C PRO A 115 -3.91 -4.97 -8.81
N LYS A 116 -3.59 -6.24 -9.09
CA LYS A 116 -2.88 -6.62 -10.31
C LYS A 116 -3.69 -6.16 -11.52
N LYS A 117 -3.08 -5.36 -12.39
CA LYS A 117 -3.69 -4.98 -13.67
C LYS A 117 -3.72 -6.21 -14.58
N GLU A 118 -4.90 -6.58 -15.06
CA GLU A 118 -5.03 -7.56 -16.13
C GLU A 118 -4.68 -6.87 -17.45
N GLU A 119 -3.43 -7.03 -17.90
CA GLU A 119 -3.07 -6.65 -19.25
C GLU A 119 -3.52 -7.74 -20.22
N GLN A 120 -4.33 -7.37 -21.22
CA GLN A 120 -4.70 -8.27 -22.32
C GLN A 120 -3.43 -8.78 -23.02
N SER A 121 -3.28 -10.10 -23.11
CA SER A 121 -2.17 -10.72 -23.83
C SER A 121 -2.21 -10.34 -25.31
N ALA A 122 -1.05 -10.31 -25.97
CA ALA A 122 -0.97 -10.18 -27.42
C ALA A 122 -1.81 -11.26 -28.15
N PHE A 123 -1.94 -12.44 -27.55
CA PHE A 123 -2.79 -13.51 -28.08
C PHE A 123 -4.29 -13.20 -27.93
N ASP A 124 -4.72 -12.60 -26.82
CA ASP A 124 -6.11 -12.19 -26.61
C ASP A 124 -6.50 -11.07 -27.58
N LYS A 125 -5.61 -10.09 -27.78
CA LYS A 125 -5.76 -9.04 -28.80
C LYS A 125 -5.88 -9.63 -30.20
N MET A 126 -5.00 -10.58 -30.56
CA MET A 126 -5.05 -11.27 -31.86
C MET A 126 -6.35 -12.07 -32.03
N LYS A 127 -6.89 -12.68 -30.96
CA LYS A 127 -8.14 -13.41 -31.01
C LYS A 127 -9.34 -12.49 -31.19
N GLU A 128 -9.38 -11.35 -30.51
CA GLU A 128 -10.41 -10.33 -30.69
C GLU A 128 -10.39 -9.76 -32.13
N GLU A 129 -9.20 -9.48 -32.68
CA GLU A 129 -9.05 -9.03 -34.07
C GLU A 129 -9.55 -10.06 -35.10
N ASN A 130 -9.31 -11.36 -34.86
CA ASN A 130 -9.77 -12.42 -35.78
C ASN A 130 -11.25 -12.81 -35.62
N ILE A 131 -11.88 -12.49 -34.47
CA ILE A 131 -13.31 -12.76 -34.23
C ILE A 131 -14.20 -11.60 -34.71
N GLY A 132 -13.68 -10.37 -34.76
CA GLY A 132 -14.38 -9.20 -35.32
C GLY A 132 -14.34 -9.09 -36.85
N GLY A 133 -13.73 -10.06 -37.53
CA GLY A 133 -13.55 -10.12 -38.98
C GLY A 133 -14.39 -11.21 -39.66
N GLU A 134 -15.70 -11.23 -39.43
CA GLU A 134 -16.71 -11.89 -40.28
C GLU A 134 -17.95 -10.99 -40.44
#